data_AF-A0A081DDL9-F1
#
_entry.id   AF-A0A081DDL9-F1
#
_cell.length_a   1.000
_cell.length_b   1.000
_cell.length_c   1.000
_cell.angle_alpha   90.00
_cell.angle_beta   90.00
_cell.angle_gamma   90.00
#
_symmetry.space_group_name_H-M   'P 1'
#
loop_
_entity.id
_entity.type
_entity.pdbx_description
1 polymer ?
#
loop_
_entity_poly.entity_id
_entity_poly.type
_entity_poly.pdbx_seq_one_letter_code
_entity_poly.pdbx_strand_id
1 'polypeptide(L)'
;MSEPILIVEGDTTDDNLGFAPHGAGRNMSRSQHKRNLAHKTNEQIFEEETEGLDIRFYSNEIDISELPSAYKDADSVRSQMSEFGLGKVIEKVMPYGCIMAGDVDKNAPWKVKRSRKQKRK
;
A
#
# COMPACT_ATOMS: atom_id res chain seq x y z
N MET A 1 -1.43 3.87 -3.48
CA MET A 1 -1.68 3.45 -4.89
C MET A 1 -2.31 4.58 -5.68
N SER A 2 -3.34 5.22 -5.12
CA SER A 2 -3.94 6.45 -5.65
C SER A 2 -3.07 7.68 -5.46
N GLU A 3 -2.30 7.72 -4.36
CA GLU A 3 -1.45 8.88 -4.05
C GLU A 3 -0.29 9.06 -5.03
N PRO A 4 0.07 10.33 -5.35
CA PRO A 4 1.19 10.63 -6.23
C PRO A 4 2.51 10.16 -5.65
N ILE A 5 3.41 9.72 -6.52
CA ILE A 5 4.81 9.50 -6.17
C ILE A 5 5.50 10.86 -6.19
N LEU A 6 6.14 11.21 -5.07
CA LEU A 6 6.80 12.50 -4.91
C LEU A 6 8.28 12.37 -5.27
N ILE A 7 8.76 13.27 -6.11
CA ILE A 7 10.19 13.52 -6.27
C ILE A 7 10.55 14.64 -5.30
N VAL A 8 11.53 14.39 -4.44
CA VAL A 8 11.86 15.27 -3.32
C VAL A 8 13.35 15.59 -3.36
N GLU A 9 13.69 16.85 -3.12
CA GLU A 9 15.05 17.31 -2.84
C GLU A 9 15.13 17.73 -1.36
N GLY A 10 16.28 17.58 -0.72
CA GLY A 10 16.44 17.99 0.67
C GLY A 10 17.90 18.11 1.06
N ASP A 11 18.21 19.09 1.88
CA ASP A 11 19.55 19.30 2.42
C ASP A 11 19.82 18.35 3.60
N THR A 12 21.08 17.99 3.78
CA THR A 12 21.53 17.34 5.01
C THR A 12 21.59 18.37 6.13
N THR A 13 20.85 18.13 7.20
CA THR A 13 20.86 18.92 8.44
C THR A 13 21.44 18.08 9.58
N ASP A 14 21.81 18.75 10.68
CA ASP A 14 22.31 18.08 11.89
C ASP A 14 21.26 17.12 12.49
N ASP A 15 19.97 17.43 12.32
CA ASP A 15 18.86 16.63 12.85
C ASP A 15 18.47 15.46 11.94
N ASN A 16 18.55 15.61 10.62
CA ASN A 16 18.12 14.58 9.67
C ASN A 16 19.25 13.65 9.23
N LEU A 17 20.52 14.03 9.38
CA LEU A 17 21.71 13.27 8.97
C LEU A 17 21.67 12.76 7.51
N GLY A 18 20.97 13.48 6.64
CA GLY A 18 20.79 13.12 5.22
C GLY A 18 19.71 12.06 4.97
N PHE A 19 18.88 11.74 5.98
CA PHE A 19 17.74 10.85 5.83
C PHE A 19 16.46 11.61 5.43
N ALA A 20 15.66 10.98 4.57
CA ALA A 20 14.36 11.48 4.14
C ALA A 20 13.28 10.38 4.28
N PRO A 21 11.99 10.76 4.41
CA PRO A 21 10.89 9.80 4.42
C PRO A 21 10.82 8.99 3.12
N HIS A 22 10.54 7.69 3.22
CA HIS A 22 10.48 6.77 2.07
C HIS A 22 9.05 6.53 1.54
N GLY A 23 8.03 7.14 2.17
CA GLY A 23 6.62 6.94 1.81
C GLY A 23 5.67 7.11 3.00
N ALA A 24 4.38 6.85 2.78
CA ALA A 24 3.34 7.17 3.77
C ALA A 24 3.42 6.32 5.06
N GLY A 25 3.88 5.07 4.95
CA GLY A 25 3.86 4.12 6.07
C GLY A 25 2.45 3.76 6.53
N ARG A 26 2.34 3.04 7.64
CA ARG A 26 1.06 2.58 8.22
C ARG A 26 0.93 2.99 9.68
N ASN A 27 -0.30 3.25 10.13
CA ASN A 27 -0.62 3.40 11.55
C ASN A 27 -1.19 2.12 12.18
N MET A 28 -1.61 1.15 11.36
CA MET A 28 -2.19 -0.11 11.81
C MET A 28 -1.53 -1.30 11.13
N SER A 29 -1.59 -2.46 11.79
CA SER A 29 -1.12 -3.71 11.18
C SER A 29 -2.03 -4.16 10.04
N ARG A 30 -1.49 -4.93 9.09
CA ARG A 30 -2.27 -5.53 7.99
C ARG A 30 -3.48 -6.32 8.52
N SER A 31 -3.29 -7.14 9.55
CA SER A 31 -4.36 -7.94 10.15
C SER A 31 -5.43 -7.11 10.84
N GLN A 32 -5.07 -5.98 11.45
CA GLN A 32 -6.04 -5.07 12.03
C GLN A 32 -6.85 -4.36 10.95
N HIS A 33 -6.18 -3.89 9.89
CA HIS A 33 -6.85 -3.26 8.75
C HIS A 33 -7.90 -4.19 8.12
N LYS A 34 -7.50 -5.44 7.80
CA LYS A 34 -8.43 -6.46 7.28
C LYS A 34 -9.63 -6.71 8.21
N ARG A 35 -9.45 -6.66 9.54
CA ARG A 35 -10.55 -6.81 10.51
C ARG A 35 -11.51 -5.61 10.52
N ASN A 36 -11.00 -4.39 10.39
CA ASN A 36 -11.84 -3.19 10.36
C ASN A 36 -12.76 -3.17 9.14
N LEU A 37 -12.30 -3.73 8.02
CA LEU A 37 -13.04 -3.83 6.77
C LEU A 37 -13.87 -5.12 6.63
N ALA A 38 -13.95 -5.95 7.68
CA ALA A 38 -14.65 -7.25 7.61
C ALA A 38 -16.15 -7.16 7.31
N HIS A 39 -16.73 -5.96 7.35
CA HIS A 39 -18.12 -5.68 7.00
C HIS A 39 -18.36 -5.48 5.49
N LYS A 40 -17.29 -5.43 4.68
CA LYS A 40 -17.34 -5.32 3.21
C LYS A 40 -16.64 -6.51 2.56
N THR A 41 -17.00 -6.82 1.31
CA THR A 41 -16.25 -7.80 0.51
C THR A 41 -14.97 -7.17 -0.04
N ASN A 42 -13.99 -8.01 -0.41
CA ASN A 42 -12.73 -7.53 -1.00
C ASN A 42 -12.97 -6.77 -2.31
N GLU A 43 -13.98 -7.20 -3.08
CA GLU A 43 -14.35 -6.61 -4.37
C GLU A 43 -14.94 -5.21 -4.17
N GLN A 44 -15.82 -5.04 -3.18
CA GLN A 44 -16.39 -3.73 -2.84
C GLN A 44 -15.31 -2.74 -2.43
N ILE A 45 -14.40 -3.16 -1.54
CA ILE A 45 -13.28 -2.32 -1.08
C ILE A 45 -12.37 -1.96 -2.27
N PHE A 46 -12.08 -2.94 -3.12
CA PHE A 46 -11.25 -2.73 -4.30
C PHE A 46 -11.88 -1.72 -5.27
N GLU A 47 -13.15 -1.88 -5.61
CA GLU A 47 -13.86 -0.97 -6.52
C GLU A 47 -13.94 0.45 -5.97
N GLU A 48 -14.28 0.60 -4.68
CA GLU A 48 -14.34 1.90 -4.01
C GLU A 48 -12.97 2.59 -3.95
N GLU A 49 -11.91 1.88 -3.58
CA GLU A 49 -10.60 2.50 -3.33
C GLU A 49 -9.73 2.68 -4.58
N THR A 50 -10.09 2.01 -5.69
CA THR A 50 -9.32 2.06 -6.94
C THR A 50 -10.08 2.70 -8.10
N GLU A 51 -11.18 3.38 -7.80
CA GLU A 51 -11.96 4.13 -8.78
C GLU A 51 -11.06 5.05 -9.62
N GLY A 52 -11.14 4.92 -10.94
CA GLY A 52 -10.34 5.70 -11.89
C GLY A 52 -8.89 5.23 -12.10
N LEU A 53 -8.47 4.09 -11.51
CA LEU A 53 -7.13 3.52 -11.67
C LEU A 53 -7.15 2.14 -12.34
N ASP A 54 -6.18 1.87 -13.21
CA ASP A 54 -5.97 0.52 -13.79
C ASP A 54 -5.13 -0.35 -12.83
N ILE A 55 -5.80 -1.04 -11.90
CA ILE A 55 -5.14 -1.89 -10.89
C ILE A 55 -5.30 -3.37 -11.25
N ARG A 56 -4.19 -4.10 -11.25
CA ARG A 56 -4.16 -5.53 -11.58
C ARG A 56 -3.38 -6.34 -10.56
N PHE A 57 -3.88 -7.54 -10.23
CA PHE A 57 -3.20 -8.50 -9.36
C PHE A 57 -2.78 -9.74 -10.15
N TYR A 58 -1.47 -10.01 -10.21
CA TYR A 58 -0.91 -11.13 -10.97
C TYR A 58 -1.43 -12.49 -10.50
N SER A 59 -1.60 -12.68 -9.19
CA SER A 59 -2.15 -13.92 -8.62
C SER A 59 -3.68 -14.03 -8.70
N ASN A 60 -4.36 -13.04 -9.30
CA ASN A 60 -5.83 -12.88 -9.30
C ASN A 60 -6.47 -12.84 -7.90
N GLU A 61 -5.67 -12.62 -6.84
CA GLU A 61 -6.17 -12.45 -5.48
C GLU A 61 -5.99 -11.00 -5.03
N ILE A 62 -7.11 -10.34 -4.75
CA ILE A 62 -7.11 -8.97 -4.21
C ILE A 62 -6.46 -8.98 -2.82
N ASP A 63 -5.39 -8.20 -2.65
CA ASP A 63 -4.79 -7.94 -1.34
C ASP A 63 -5.24 -6.57 -0.82
N ILE A 64 -6.32 -6.57 -0.04
CA ILE A 64 -6.84 -5.36 0.60
C ILE A 64 -5.85 -4.71 1.58
N SER A 65 -4.80 -5.40 2.02
CA SER A 65 -3.82 -4.80 2.94
C SER A 65 -2.83 -3.85 2.27
N GLU A 66 -2.81 -3.80 0.95
CA GLU A 66 -1.99 -2.87 0.18
C GLU A 66 -2.83 -1.76 -0.47
N LEU A 67 -4.17 -1.79 -0.36
CA LEU A 67 -5.02 -0.72 -0.89
C LEU A 67 -4.81 0.62 -0.16
N PRO A 68 -5.17 1.76 -0.79
CA PRO A 68 -4.92 3.10 -0.25
C PRO A 68 -5.24 3.28 1.24
N SER A 69 -6.39 2.79 1.71
CA SER A 69 -6.84 2.96 3.10
C SER A 69 -5.98 2.23 4.14
N ALA A 70 -5.10 1.31 3.70
CA ALA A 70 -4.17 0.62 4.57
C ALA A 70 -2.98 1.49 5.01
N TYR A 71 -2.77 2.64 4.38
CA TYR A 71 -1.66 3.56 4.64
C TYR A 71 -2.11 4.80 5.40
N LYS A 72 -1.13 5.56 5.90
CA LYS A 72 -1.40 6.89 6.45
C LYS A 72 -1.86 7.83 5.33
N ASP A 73 -2.59 8.87 5.74
CA ASP A 73 -2.89 9.99 4.88
C ASP A 73 -1.58 10.64 4.36
N ALA A 74 -1.46 10.75 3.04
CA ALA A 74 -0.29 11.34 2.41
C ALA A 74 -0.21 12.85 2.65
N ASP A 75 -1.34 13.53 2.85
CA ASP A 75 -1.38 14.97 3.12
C ASP A 75 -0.73 15.28 4.46
N SER A 76 -1.01 14.47 5.49
CA SER A 76 -0.35 14.49 6.78
C SER A 76 1.18 14.33 6.65
N VAL A 77 1.65 13.37 5.83
CA VAL A 77 3.09 13.12 5.63
C VAL A 77 3.77 14.31 4.96
N ARG A 78 3.15 14.91 3.95
CA ARG A 78 3.68 16.13 3.30
C ARG A 78 3.72 17.31 4.26
N SER A 79 2.71 17.45 5.11
CA SER A 79 2.66 18.51 6.11
C SER A 79 3.82 18.38 7.11
N GLN A 80 4.10 17.16 7.57
CA GLN A 80 5.25 16.86 8.42
C GLN A 80 6.59 17.12 7.73
N MET A 81 6.71 16.79 6.43
CA MET A 81 7.93 17.12 5.68
C MET A 81 8.21 18.62 5.68
N SER A 82 7.17 19.44 5.50
CA SER A 82 7.30 20.90 5.53
C SER A 82 7.59 21.43 6.94
N GLU A 83 6.94 20.88 7.96
CA GLU A 83 7.10 21.33 9.36
C GLU A 83 8.50 21.04 9.90
N PHE A 84 9.04 19.85 9.62
CA PHE A 84 10.34 19.42 10.12
C PHE A 84 11.49 19.63 9.13
N GLY A 85 11.24 20.26 7.98
CA GLY A 85 12.27 20.51 6.97
C GLY A 85 12.92 19.25 6.41
N LEU A 86 12.15 18.16 6.25
CA LEU A 86 12.65 16.84 5.82
C LEU A 86 12.86 16.72 4.30
N GLY A 87 12.53 17.77 3.55
CA GLY A 87 12.67 17.84 2.11
C GLY A 87 11.52 18.62 1.46
N LYS A 88 11.77 19.05 0.23
CA LYS A 88 10.87 19.82 -0.62
C LYS A 88 10.43 18.97 -1.81
N VAL A 89 9.12 18.90 -2.03
CA VAL A 89 8.56 18.23 -3.21
C VAL A 89 8.84 19.09 -4.45
N ILE A 90 9.56 18.53 -5.42
CA ILE A 90 9.89 19.20 -6.68
C ILE A 90 9.00 18.76 -7.84
N GLU A 91 8.52 17.53 -7.81
CA GLU A 91 7.67 16.99 -8.87
C GLU A 91 6.74 15.89 -8.33
N LYS A 92 5.64 15.66 -9.04
CA LYS A 92 4.69 14.59 -8.73
C LYS A 92 4.45 13.72 -9.96
N VAL A 93 4.58 12.42 -9.78
CA VAL A 93 4.15 11.43 -10.77
C VAL A 93 2.78 10.92 -10.38
N MET A 94 1.77 11.27 -11.18
CA MET A 94 0.39 10.84 -10.98
C MET A 94 0.22 9.39 -11.45
N PRO A 95 -0.29 8.48 -10.60
CA PRO A 95 -0.49 7.10 -11.00
C PRO A 95 -1.67 7.00 -11.96
N TYR A 96 -1.48 6.27 -13.06
CA TYR A 96 -2.58 5.78 -13.90
C TYR A 96 -3.14 4.45 -13.39
N GLY A 97 -2.30 3.66 -12.73
CA GLY A 97 -2.60 2.30 -12.33
C GLY A 97 -1.36 1.61 -11.75
N CYS A 98 -1.52 0.36 -11.34
CA CYS A 98 -0.39 -0.46 -10.89
C CYS A 98 -0.65 -1.96 -11.09
N ILE A 99 0.44 -2.72 -11.17
CA ILE A 99 0.41 -4.17 -11.22
C ILE A 99 1.09 -4.69 -9.96
N MET A 100 0.39 -5.52 -9.21
CA MET A 100 0.86 -6.10 -7.96
C MET A 100 0.83 -7.62 -7.99
N ALA A 101 1.53 -8.24 -7.04
CA ALA A 101 1.48 -9.68 -6.85
C ALA A 101 0.09 -10.19 -6.43
N GLY A 102 -0.61 -9.46 -5.55
CA GLY A 102 -1.85 -9.90 -4.89
C GLY A 102 -1.59 -10.73 -3.62
N ASP A 103 -2.63 -11.32 -3.04
CA ASP A 103 -2.52 -12.16 -1.84
C ASP A 103 -1.96 -13.54 -2.20
N VAL A 104 -0.65 -13.58 -2.50
CA VAL A 104 0.10 -14.78 -2.88
C VAL A 104 0.01 -15.89 -1.85
N ASP A 105 -0.27 -15.52 -0.59
CA ASP A 105 -0.36 -16.44 0.52
C ASP A 105 -1.60 -17.33 0.42
N LYS A 106 -2.71 -16.86 -0.17
CA LYS A 106 -3.90 -17.69 -0.37
C LYS A 106 -3.63 -18.86 -1.31
N ASN A 107 -2.99 -18.59 -2.44
CA ASN A 107 -2.75 -19.55 -3.51
C ASN A 107 -1.34 -20.15 -3.51
N ALA A 108 -0.61 -19.99 -2.40
CA ALA A 108 0.74 -20.48 -2.25
C ALA A 108 0.84 -21.99 -2.60
N PRO A 109 1.75 -22.40 -3.51
CA PRO A 109 1.81 -23.78 -4.02
C PRO A 109 1.90 -24.85 -2.93
N TRP A 110 2.59 -24.56 -1.82
CA TRP A 110 2.71 -25.48 -0.69
C TRP A 110 1.40 -25.64 0.09
N LYS A 111 0.58 -24.59 0.23
CA LYS A 111 -0.75 -24.66 0.87
C LYS A 111 -1.73 -25.44 0.01
N VAL A 112 -1.72 -25.20 -1.31
CA VAL A 112 -2.54 -25.95 -2.28
C VAL A 112 -2.18 -27.44 -2.27
N LYS A 113 -0.89 -27.78 -2.33
CA LYS A 113 -0.41 -29.18 -2.24
C LYS A 113 -0.84 -29.85 -0.92
N ARG A 114 -0.74 -29.15 0.21
CA ARG A 114 -1.14 -29.66 1.53
C ARG A 114 -2.65 -29.94 1.60
N SER A 115 -3.49 -29.01 1.14
CA SER A 115 -4.95 -29.17 1.11
C SER A 115 -5.37 -30.38 0.26
N ARG A 116 -4.77 -30.54 -0.93
CA ARG A 116 -5.01 -31.71 -1.81
C ARG A 116 -4.64 -33.04 -1.13
N LYS A 117 -3.55 -33.08 -0.36
CA LYS A 117 -3.15 -34.30 0.38
C LYS A 117 -4.13 -34.64 1.50
N GLN A 118 -4.67 -33.64 2.20
CA GLN A 118 -5.66 -33.85 3.25
C GLN A 118 -7.01 -34.34 2.70
N LYS A 119 -7.49 -33.82 1.57
CA LYS A 119 -8.73 -34.27 0.92
C LYS A 119 -8.67 -35.70 0.36
N ARG A 120 -7.47 -36.28 0.22
CA ARG A 120 -7.25 -37.66 -0.26
C ARG A 120 -7.17 -38.69 0.88
N LYS A 121 -7.18 -38.24 2.13
CA LYS A 121 -7.33 -39.09 3.32
C LYS A 121 -8.78 -39.10 3.74
#